data_AF-A0A966RW74-F1
#
_entry.id   AF-A0A966RW74-F1
#
_cell.length_a   1.000
_cell.length_b   1.000
_cell.length_c   1.000
_cell.angle_alpha   90.00
_cell.angle_beta   90.00
_cell.angle_gamma   90.00
#
_symmetry.space_group_name_H-M   'P 1'
#
loop_
_entity.id
_entity.type
_entity.pdbx_description
1 polymer ?
#
loop_
_entity_poly.entity_id
_entity_poly.type
_entity_poly.pdbx_seq_one_letter_code
_entity_poly.pdbx_strand_id
1 'polypeptide(L)'
;MKQINYIFFHFLKIYQFGLRIYLLCFFIIPFWGIEKDSIINWPRKISHENHLLFLQSRDIEIQALMEIIKKNGSFEDLYNHARNWRQEIAFKTKTPTRSYFGKDRRDDPNWLHTSLGISGGEEIIHKLDQTLKQGSKVEAVPQLGLKGSLFTTYTIIGLIQHATSIQNIQLTQIIRHEGNLEKLGLNYRVYFGKEEKRKYVWIHTPAKNIPIIFYEIEKIYKKYLSQEDLQAVMDSVARVHWWFCQATPCFRGSAALGEVLAIALLKAKNLDCGVKPRVLIDLQALAEEKIEKFATNYKSFYEIYSPL
;
A
#
# COMPACT_ATOMS: atom_id res chain seq x y z
N MET A 1 36.78 57.29 -19.51
CA MET A 1 35.31 57.20 -19.36
C MET A 1 34.60 56.37 -20.44
N LYS A 2 35.02 56.36 -21.72
CA LYS A 2 34.29 55.60 -22.78
C LYS A 2 34.37 54.05 -22.67
N GLN A 3 35.44 53.49 -22.10
CA GLN A 3 35.59 52.02 -21.98
C GLN A 3 34.74 51.39 -20.86
N ILE A 4 34.46 52.12 -19.77
CA ILE A 4 33.66 51.61 -18.65
C ILE A 4 32.18 51.46 -19.06
N ASN A 5 31.68 52.37 -19.90
CA ASN A 5 30.31 52.28 -20.42
C ASN A 5 30.09 51.08 -21.35
N TYR A 6 31.12 50.59 -22.04
CA TYR A 6 30.99 49.42 -22.93
C TYR A 6 30.87 48.11 -22.15
N ILE A 7 31.66 47.97 -21.07
CA ILE A 7 31.62 46.80 -20.19
C ILE A 7 30.28 46.75 -19.43
N PHE A 8 29.79 47.89 -18.96
CA PHE A 8 28.49 47.97 -18.26
C PHE A 8 27.31 47.60 -19.18
N PHE A 9 27.35 48.03 -20.46
CA PHE A 9 26.30 47.69 -21.43
C PHE A 9 26.27 46.20 -21.80
N HIS A 10 27.43 45.54 -21.86
CA HIS A 10 27.50 44.09 -22.08
C HIS A 10 27.07 43.30 -20.85
N PHE A 11 27.41 43.75 -19.64
CA PHE A 11 26.90 43.15 -18.41
C PHE A 11 25.38 43.25 -18.29
N LEU A 12 24.79 44.40 -18.64
CA LEU A 12 23.33 44.57 -18.60
C LEU A 12 22.61 43.68 -19.63
N LYS A 13 23.18 43.48 -20.83
CA LYS A 13 22.63 42.56 -21.84
C LYS A 13 22.74 41.10 -21.42
N ILE A 14 23.86 40.68 -20.81
CA ILE A 14 24.02 39.32 -20.28
C ILE A 14 23.05 39.09 -19.12
N TYR A 15 22.85 40.08 -18.25
CA TYR A 15 21.91 39.98 -17.14
C TYR A 15 20.45 39.92 -17.63
N GLN A 16 20.06 40.73 -18.63
CA GLN A 16 18.72 40.66 -19.21
C GLN A 16 18.47 39.38 -20.03
N PHE A 17 19.50 38.84 -20.69
CA PHE A 17 19.40 37.55 -21.39
C PHE A 17 19.32 36.37 -20.39
N GLY A 18 20.11 36.42 -19.32
CA GLY A 18 20.04 35.47 -18.21
C GLY A 18 18.69 35.52 -17.49
N LEU A 19 18.13 36.71 -17.24
CA LEU A 19 16.82 36.88 -16.61
C LEU A 19 15.66 36.39 -17.51
N ARG A 20 15.78 36.54 -18.84
CA ARG A 20 14.81 36.00 -19.80
C ARG A 20 14.89 34.48 -19.92
N ILE A 21 16.07 33.87 -19.82
CA ILE A 21 16.23 32.41 -19.72
C ILE A 21 15.71 31.91 -18.36
N TYR A 22 15.96 32.62 -17.27
CA TYR A 22 15.47 32.27 -15.94
C TYR A 22 13.93 32.32 -15.86
N LEU A 23 13.31 33.32 -16.51
CA LEU A 23 11.86 33.42 -16.65
C LEU A 23 11.29 32.39 -17.64
N LEU A 24 11.95 32.08 -18.76
CA LEU A 24 11.51 30.99 -19.65
C LEU A 24 11.58 29.62 -18.97
N CYS A 25 12.58 29.37 -18.12
CA CYS A 25 12.69 28.14 -17.34
C CYS A 25 11.60 28.04 -16.25
N PHE A 26 11.07 29.16 -15.75
CA PHE A 26 9.95 29.18 -14.82
C PHE A 26 8.57 29.01 -15.48
N PHE A 27 8.45 29.32 -16.77
CA PHE A 27 7.20 29.17 -17.53
C PHE A 27 7.13 27.90 -18.41
N ILE A 28 8.21 27.12 -18.52
CA ILE A 28 8.28 25.88 -19.32
C ILE A 28 8.59 24.64 -18.46
N ILE A 29 8.72 24.78 -17.14
CA ILE A 29 8.45 23.64 -16.26
C ILE A 29 6.96 23.71 -15.98
N PRO A 30 6.09 22.88 -16.60
CA PRO A 30 4.79 22.66 -16.00
C PRO A 30 5.10 22.23 -14.58
N PHE A 31 4.72 23.06 -13.61
CA PHE A 31 4.65 22.68 -12.22
C PHE A 31 3.76 21.45 -12.21
N TRP A 32 4.40 20.28 -12.27
CA TRP A 32 3.74 19.01 -12.12
C TRP A 32 3.19 19.04 -10.70
N GLY A 33 1.90 19.34 -10.59
CA GLY A 33 1.10 19.14 -9.39
C GLY A 33 0.96 17.65 -9.04
N ILE A 34 2.08 16.92 -9.02
CA ILE A 34 2.23 15.57 -8.48
C ILE A 34 2.62 15.67 -6.99
N GLU A 35 1.90 16.46 -6.22
CA GLU A 35 2.03 16.42 -4.75
C GLU A 35 0.87 15.67 -4.09
N LYS A 36 -0.08 15.15 -4.87
CA LYS A 36 -1.25 14.40 -4.37
C LYS A 36 -1.54 13.10 -5.10
N ASP A 37 -0.58 12.54 -5.84
CA ASP A 37 -0.78 11.23 -6.44
C ASP A 37 -0.77 10.16 -5.36
N SER A 38 -1.92 9.50 -5.16
CA SER A 38 -1.97 8.28 -4.34
C SER A 38 -1.07 7.23 -4.98
N ILE A 39 -0.02 6.84 -4.25
CA ILE A 39 1.11 6.03 -4.76
C ILE A 39 0.70 4.59 -5.08
N ILE A 40 -0.51 4.20 -4.69
CA ILE A 40 -1.14 2.92 -4.96
C ILE A 40 -1.17 2.57 -6.47
N ASN A 41 -0.93 3.54 -7.38
CA ASN A 41 -0.91 3.34 -8.83
C ASN A 41 0.44 3.59 -9.54
N TRP A 42 1.54 3.82 -8.82
CA TRP A 42 2.75 4.50 -9.34
C TRP A 42 3.54 3.83 -10.51
N PRO A 43 3.29 2.59 -10.99
CA PRO A 43 3.88 2.19 -12.28
C PRO A 43 2.85 1.92 -13.39
N ARG A 44 1.59 2.31 -13.24
CA ARG A 44 0.58 2.08 -14.30
C ARG A 44 0.35 3.38 -15.08
N LYS A 45 0.40 3.29 -16.41
CA LYS A 45 -0.12 4.32 -17.33
C LYS A 45 -1.64 4.44 -17.14
N ILE A 46 -2.08 4.98 -16.01
CA ILE A 46 -3.46 5.41 -15.81
C ILE A 46 -3.52 6.82 -16.38
N SER A 47 -4.53 7.10 -17.23
CA SER A 47 -4.74 8.48 -17.69
C SER A 47 -5.01 9.39 -16.50
N HIS A 48 -4.59 10.65 -16.58
CA HIS A 48 -4.87 11.63 -15.53
C HIS A 48 -6.37 11.67 -15.17
N GLU A 49 -7.24 11.62 -16.17
CA GLU A 49 -8.70 11.52 -16.02
C GLU A 49 -9.13 10.31 -15.18
N ASN A 50 -8.59 9.12 -15.45
CA ASN A 50 -8.91 7.92 -14.67
C ASN A 50 -8.39 8.00 -13.23
N HIS A 51 -7.26 8.70 -13.00
CA HIS A 51 -6.75 8.93 -11.66
C HIS A 51 -7.66 9.89 -10.87
N LEU A 52 -8.09 10.99 -11.50
CA LEU A 52 -9.04 11.93 -10.91
C LEU A 52 -10.38 11.24 -10.59
N LEU A 53 -10.90 10.43 -11.52
CA LEU A 53 -12.13 9.65 -11.31
C LEU A 53 -11.99 8.72 -10.10
N PHE A 54 -10.85 8.05 -9.96
CA PHE A 54 -10.57 7.21 -8.79
C PHE A 54 -10.60 8.04 -7.50
N LEU A 55 -9.89 9.16 -7.44
CA LEU A 55 -9.84 10.02 -6.25
C LEU A 55 -11.22 10.58 -5.86
N GLN A 56 -11.98 11.09 -6.82
CA GLN A 56 -13.34 11.59 -6.58
C GLN A 56 -14.27 10.49 -6.07
N SER A 57 -14.21 9.31 -6.69
CA SER A 57 -15.03 8.17 -6.27
C SER A 57 -14.64 7.64 -4.89
N ARG A 58 -13.38 7.79 -4.49
CA ARG A 58 -12.87 7.36 -3.18
C ARG A 58 -13.51 8.14 -2.05
N ASP A 59 -13.64 9.46 -2.22
CA ASP A 59 -14.20 10.31 -1.17
C ASP A 59 -15.70 10.04 -0.98
N ILE A 60 -16.43 9.75 -2.07
CA ILE A 60 -17.83 9.29 -2.03
C ILE A 60 -17.93 7.94 -1.30
N GLU A 61 -17.04 7.01 -1.63
CA GLU A 61 -17.00 5.68 -0.99
C GLU A 61 -16.74 5.78 0.52
N ILE A 62 -15.80 6.63 0.93
CA ILE A 62 -15.51 6.87 2.35
C ILE A 62 -16.77 7.33 3.09
N GLN A 63 -17.56 8.24 2.50
CA GLN A 63 -18.82 8.67 3.10
C GLN A 63 -19.85 7.53 3.19
N ALA A 64 -19.97 6.71 2.14
CA ALA A 64 -20.88 5.56 2.15
C ALA A 64 -20.51 4.54 3.25
N LEU A 65 -19.21 4.26 3.41
CA LEU A 65 -18.71 3.39 4.47
C LEU A 65 -18.97 3.97 5.87
N MET A 66 -18.81 5.29 6.05
CA MET A 66 -19.16 5.95 7.32
C MET A 66 -20.63 5.78 7.67
N GLU A 67 -21.54 5.80 6.69
CA GLU A 67 -22.97 5.54 6.93
C GLU A 67 -23.26 4.09 7.33
N ILE A 68 -22.52 3.12 6.80
CA ILE A 68 -22.60 1.71 7.24
C ILE A 68 -22.11 1.58 8.70
N ILE A 69 -21.00 2.25 9.04
CA ILE A 69 -20.46 2.27 10.41
C ILE A 69 -21.47 2.87 11.39
N LYS A 70 -22.09 4.01 11.06
CA LYS A 70 -23.11 4.67 11.90
C LYS A 70 -24.33 3.79 12.16
N LYS A 71 -24.66 2.90 11.23
CA LYS A 71 -25.75 1.92 11.35
C LYS A 71 -25.33 0.64 12.08
N ASN A 72 -24.12 0.59 12.64
CA ASN A 72 -23.52 -0.59 13.25
C ASN A 72 -23.48 -1.80 12.30
N GLY A 73 -23.27 -1.58 11.01
CA GLY A 73 -23.01 -2.66 10.05
C GLY A 73 -21.73 -3.42 10.40
N SER A 74 -21.64 -4.69 10.02
CA SER A 74 -20.47 -5.55 10.27
C SER A 74 -19.26 -5.11 9.44
N PHE A 75 -18.07 -5.59 9.81
CA PHE A 75 -16.88 -5.36 8.98
C PHE A 75 -17.02 -6.03 7.61
N GLU A 76 -17.68 -7.19 7.53
CA GLU A 76 -17.96 -7.87 6.27
C GLU A 76 -18.86 -7.01 5.35
N ASP A 77 -19.80 -6.23 5.91
CA ASP A 77 -20.61 -5.28 5.13
C ASP A 77 -19.74 -4.15 4.55
N LEU A 78 -18.83 -3.59 5.36
CA LEU A 78 -17.88 -2.57 4.90
C LEU A 78 -16.98 -3.10 3.79
N TYR A 79 -16.42 -4.29 3.99
CA TYR A 79 -15.57 -4.95 3.01
C TYR A 79 -16.32 -5.19 1.70
N ASN A 80 -17.54 -5.72 1.77
CA ASN A 80 -18.35 -6.03 0.61
C ASN A 80 -18.77 -4.78 -0.16
N HIS A 81 -19.04 -3.67 0.53
CA HIS A 81 -19.29 -2.39 -0.13
C HIS A 81 -18.02 -1.88 -0.85
N ALA A 82 -16.90 -1.81 -0.14
CA ALA A 82 -15.64 -1.30 -0.68
C ALA A 82 -15.12 -2.12 -1.87
N ARG A 83 -15.21 -3.46 -1.83
CA ARG A 83 -14.79 -4.29 -2.96
C ARG A 83 -15.64 -4.07 -4.20
N ASN A 84 -16.94 -3.84 -4.05
CA ASN A 84 -17.86 -3.61 -5.17
C ASN A 84 -17.53 -2.27 -5.82
N TRP A 85 -17.36 -1.21 -5.01
CA TRP A 85 -16.83 0.07 -5.48
C TRP A 85 -15.52 -0.10 -6.26
N ARG A 86 -14.57 -0.86 -5.72
CA ARG A 86 -13.27 -1.05 -6.37
C ARG A 86 -13.39 -1.73 -7.73
N GLN A 87 -14.28 -2.73 -7.82
CA GLN A 87 -14.57 -3.43 -9.07
C GLN A 87 -15.22 -2.47 -10.07
N GLU A 88 -16.26 -1.73 -9.67
CA GLU A 88 -16.93 -0.75 -10.51
C GLU A 88 -15.97 0.28 -11.11
N ILE A 89 -15.09 0.85 -10.28
CA ILE A 89 -14.10 1.82 -10.76
C ILE A 89 -13.16 1.18 -11.77
N ALA A 90 -12.70 -0.05 -11.54
CA ALA A 90 -11.84 -0.74 -12.50
C ALA A 90 -12.54 -0.99 -13.85
N PHE A 91 -13.85 -1.22 -13.86
CA PHE A 91 -14.65 -1.30 -15.09
C PHE A 91 -14.82 0.06 -15.77
N LYS A 92 -15.15 1.11 -15.01
CA LYS A 92 -15.31 2.49 -15.51
C LYS A 92 -14.01 3.01 -16.15
N THR A 93 -12.87 2.79 -15.51
CA THR A 93 -11.55 3.21 -16.01
C THR A 93 -10.97 2.29 -17.08
N LYS A 94 -11.72 1.26 -17.51
CA LYS A 94 -11.31 0.24 -18.50
C LYS A 94 -9.95 -0.38 -18.17
N THR A 95 -9.63 -0.55 -16.89
CA THR A 95 -8.31 -1.01 -16.44
C THR A 95 -8.04 -2.43 -16.97
N PRO A 96 -6.85 -2.70 -17.54
CA PRO A 96 -6.44 -4.07 -17.85
C PRO A 96 -6.52 -4.91 -16.57
N THR A 97 -7.06 -6.13 -16.62
CA THR A 97 -7.33 -6.98 -15.44
C THR A 97 -8.47 -6.53 -14.52
N ARG A 98 -9.38 -5.64 -14.97
CA ARG A 98 -10.56 -5.19 -14.22
C ARG A 98 -11.39 -6.29 -13.56
N SER A 99 -11.50 -7.47 -14.17
CA SER A 99 -12.22 -8.63 -13.62
C SER A 99 -11.62 -9.19 -12.31
N TYR A 100 -10.37 -8.84 -11.99
CA TYR A 100 -9.69 -9.25 -10.76
C TYR A 100 -9.75 -8.18 -9.65
N PHE A 101 -10.10 -6.93 -9.97
CA PHE A 101 -10.23 -5.88 -8.95
C PHE A 101 -11.48 -6.11 -8.12
N GLY A 102 -11.33 -6.10 -6.79
CA GLY A 102 -12.44 -6.36 -5.87
C GLY A 102 -12.95 -7.80 -5.86
N LYS A 103 -12.43 -8.69 -6.72
CA LYS A 103 -12.77 -10.11 -6.69
C LYS A 103 -12.16 -10.77 -5.44
N ASP A 104 -12.96 -11.52 -4.68
CA ASP A 104 -12.51 -12.22 -3.47
C ASP A 104 -11.56 -13.36 -3.80
N ARG A 105 -10.52 -13.54 -2.99
CA ARG A 105 -9.67 -14.74 -3.08
C ARG A 105 -10.30 -15.95 -2.40
N ARG A 106 -11.30 -15.76 -1.53
CA ARG A 106 -12.10 -16.88 -1.00
C ARG A 106 -12.79 -17.66 -2.13
N ASP A 107 -13.10 -17.00 -3.24
CA ASP A 107 -13.74 -17.61 -4.41
C ASP A 107 -12.81 -18.51 -5.25
N ASP A 108 -11.49 -18.45 -5.02
CA ASP A 108 -10.49 -19.25 -5.73
C ASP A 108 -9.29 -19.56 -4.82
N PRO A 109 -9.35 -20.65 -4.05
CA PRO A 109 -8.34 -20.96 -3.04
C PRO A 109 -6.97 -21.32 -3.63
N ASN A 110 -6.89 -21.56 -4.94
CA ASN A 110 -5.64 -21.94 -5.62
C ASN A 110 -4.79 -20.71 -5.99
N TRP A 111 -5.32 -19.50 -5.86
CA TRP A 111 -4.58 -18.28 -6.17
C TRP A 111 -3.72 -17.80 -4.99
N LEU A 112 -2.46 -18.20 -5.00
CA LEU A 112 -1.54 -18.06 -3.86
C LEU A 112 -0.47 -16.97 -4.01
N HIS A 113 -0.24 -16.43 -5.21
CA HIS A 113 0.89 -15.52 -5.40
C HIS A 113 0.56 -14.37 -6.37
N THR A 114 0.96 -13.16 -5.99
CA THR A 114 1.23 -12.08 -6.95
C THR A 114 2.73 -11.87 -6.96
N SER A 115 3.36 -11.92 -8.13
CA SER A 115 4.71 -11.40 -8.28
C SER A 115 4.67 -9.87 -8.08
N LEU A 116 4.96 -9.40 -6.88
CA LEU A 116 5.13 -7.99 -6.62
C LEU A 116 6.60 -7.62 -6.76
N GLY A 117 6.91 -6.82 -7.78
CA GLY A 117 8.05 -5.94 -7.69
C GLY A 117 7.77 -4.91 -6.62
N ILE A 118 8.38 -5.08 -5.46
CA ILE A 118 8.45 -4.09 -4.37
C ILE A 118 8.80 -2.67 -4.87
N SER A 119 7.80 -1.80 -4.99
CA SER A 119 7.99 -0.37 -5.24
C SER A 119 8.20 0.45 -3.95
N GLY A 120 8.46 -0.21 -2.82
CA GLY A 120 8.46 0.39 -1.47
C GLY A 120 9.66 1.27 -1.11
N GLY A 121 10.64 1.44 -2.00
CA GLY A 121 11.84 2.22 -1.74
C GLY A 121 12.82 1.57 -0.75
N GLU A 122 13.89 2.29 -0.43
CA GLU A 122 15.00 1.79 0.40
C GLU A 122 14.58 1.43 1.83
N GLU A 123 13.62 2.16 2.42
CA GLU A 123 13.13 1.93 3.77
C GLU A 123 12.47 0.55 3.90
N ILE A 124 11.55 0.22 2.98
CA ILE A 124 10.90 -1.10 2.96
C ILE A 124 11.93 -2.20 2.69
N ILE A 125 12.88 -1.97 1.78
CA ILE A 125 13.96 -2.92 1.52
C ILE A 125 14.77 -3.18 2.79
N HIS A 126 15.15 -2.13 3.53
CA HIS A 126 15.89 -2.25 4.78
C HIS A 126 15.11 -3.05 5.83
N LYS A 127 13.80 -2.78 5.97
CA LYS A 127 12.92 -3.50 6.88
C LYS A 127 12.85 -4.99 6.54
N LEU A 128 12.70 -5.34 5.26
CA LEU A 128 12.69 -6.73 4.81
C LEU A 128 14.02 -7.44 5.05
N ASP A 129 15.16 -6.76 4.82
CA ASP A 129 16.48 -7.28 5.14
C ASP A 129 16.63 -7.57 6.64
N GLN A 130 16.10 -6.71 7.51
CA GLN A 130 16.07 -6.95 8.96
C GLN A 130 15.21 -8.15 9.31
N THR A 131 14.00 -8.24 8.76
CA THR A 131 13.08 -9.36 9.00
C THR A 131 13.70 -10.70 8.58
N LEU A 132 14.32 -10.78 7.40
CA LEU A 132 15.00 -12.00 6.95
C LEU A 132 16.19 -12.37 7.84
N LYS A 133 16.92 -11.40 8.42
CA LYS A 133 18.02 -11.71 9.34
C LYS A 133 17.57 -12.35 10.66
N GLN A 134 16.31 -12.13 11.08
CA GLN A 134 15.83 -12.50 12.41
C GLN A 134 15.34 -13.95 12.54
N GLY A 135 15.23 -14.70 11.46
CA GLY A 135 14.79 -16.10 11.54
C GLY A 135 14.47 -16.74 10.19
N SER A 136 15.10 -16.29 9.12
CA SER A 136 14.85 -16.88 7.81
C SER A 136 15.37 -18.31 7.69
N LYS A 137 14.79 -19.04 6.74
CA LYS A 137 15.25 -20.37 6.34
C LYS A 137 15.71 -20.33 4.91
N VAL A 138 16.71 -21.15 4.58
CA VAL A 138 17.10 -21.38 3.19
C VAL A 138 16.39 -22.65 2.72
N GLU A 139 15.42 -22.51 1.84
CA GLU A 139 14.59 -23.63 1.38
C GLU A 139 14.17 -23.50 -0.08
N ALA A 140 13.74 -24.62 -0.66
CA ALA A 140 13.03 -24.59 -1.93
C ALA A 140 11.62 -24.05 -1.71
N VAL A 141 11.11 -23.29 -2.69
CA VAL A 141 9.74 -22.74 -2.65
C VAL A 141 8.95 -23.29 -3.84
N PRO A 142 8.33 -24.48 -3.71
CA PRO A 142 7.63 -25.14 -4.81
C PRO A 142 6.56 -24.29 -5.47
N GLN A 143 5.94 -23.37 -4.71
CA GLN A 143 4.91 -22.45 -5.18
C GLN A 143 5.40 -21.52 -6.29
N LEU A 144 6.72 -21.28 -6.37
CA LEU A 144 7.33 -20.48 -7.44
C LEU A 144 7.64 -21.31 -8.70
N GLY A 145 7.50 -22.63 -8.66
CA GLY A 145 7.80 -23.53 -9.79
C GLY A 145 9.28 -23.64 -10.15
N LEU A 146 10.18 -23.09 -9.32
CA LEU A 146 11.62 -23.01 -9.59
C LEU A 146 12.37 -24.20 -8.97
N LYS A 147 12.44 -25.31 -9.70
CA LYS A 147 13.16 -26.52 -9.27
C LYS A 147 14.65 -26.23 -9.07
N GLY A 148 15.21 -26.73 -7.96
CA GLY A 148 16.63 -26.63 -7.63
C GLY A 148 17.09 -25.24 -7.17
N SER A 149 16.19 -24.26 -7.06
CA SER A 149 16.52 -22.93 -6.53
C SER A 149 16.26 -22.88 -5.03
N LEU A 150 17.21 -22.30 -4.29
CA LEU A 150 17.08 -22.03 -2.86
C LEU A 150 16.79 -20.55 -2.64
N PHE A 151 15.91 -20.29 -1.68
CA PHE A 151 15.50 -18.96 -1.30
C PHE A 151 15.64 -18.78 0.20
N THR A 152 16.01 -17.58 0.60
CA THR A 152 15.87 -17.14 1.98
C THR A 152 14.42 -16.73 2.19
N THR A 153 13.69 -17.46 3.01
CA THR A 153 12.27 -17.25 3.26
C THR A 153 12.03 -16.83 4.70
N TYR A 154 11.02 -15.98 4.91
CA TYR A 154 10.50 -15.65 6.23
C TYR A 154 8.98 -15.63 6.18
N THR A 155 8.33 -16.46 6.98
CA THR A 155 6.87 -16.55 7.04
C THR A 155 6.37 -15.78 8.24
N ILE A 156 5.54 -14.76 8.02
CA ILE A 156 4.85 -14.06 9.09
C ILE A 156 3.77 -14.99 9.66
N ILE A 157 3.74 -15.11 10.99
CA ILE A 157 2.76 -15.91 11.72
C ILE A 157 1.82 -14.98 12.47
N GLY A 158 0.53 -15.12 12.21
CA GLY A 158 -0.53 -14.46 12.97
C GLY A 158 -0.94 -15.32 14.16
N LEU A 159 -1.16 -14.69 15.31
CA LEU A 159 -1.70 -15.34 16.50
C LEU A 159 -3.17 -14.94 16.64
N ILE A 160 -4.07 -15.92 16.60
CA ILE A 160 -5.51 -15.70 16.80
C ILE A 160 -5.93 -16.41 18.09
N GLN A 161 -6.49 -15.66 19.03
CA GLN A 161 -7.05 -16.21 20.25
C GLN A 161 -8.52 -16.55 20.05
N HIS A 162 -8.84 -17.84 20.21
CA HIS A 162 -10.20 -18.37 20.13
C HIS A 162 -10.56 -19.09 21.44
N ALA A 163 -11.46 -18.48 22.21
CA ALA A 163 -11.93 -18.92 23.53
C ALA A 163 -10.77 -19.19 24.52
N THR A 164 -10.23 -20.40 24.51
CA THR A 164 -9.19 -20.89 25.41
C THR A 164 -7.90 -21.35 24.69
N SER A 165 -7.84 -21.19 23.37
CA SER A 165 -6.72 -21.63 22.54
C SER A 165 -6.10 -20.49 21.75
N ILE A 166 -4.79 -20.57 21.53
CA ILE A 166 -4.04 -19.71 20.61
C ILE A 166 -3.77 -20.52 19.36
N GLN A 167 -4.25 -20.05 18.22
CA GLN A 167 -4.00 -20.64 16.91
C GLN A 167 -2.93 -19.82 16.18
N ASN A 168 -1.89 -20.50 15.72
CA ASN A 168 -0.89 -19.93 14.82
C ASN A 168 -1.40 -20.10 13.38
N ILE A 169 -1.55 -19.00 12.66
CA ILE A 169 -1.91 -19.03 11.24
C ILE A 169 -0.78 -18.48 10.39
N GLN A 170 -0.52 -19.14 9.27
CA GLN A 170 0.41 -18.63 8.27
C GLN A 170 -0.18 -17.40 7.58
N LEU A 171 0.58 -16.31 7.57
CA LEU A 171 0.26 -15.10 6.82
C LEU A 171 1.16 -14.99 5.58
N THR A 172 1.56 -13.76 5.24
CA THR A 172 2.45 -13.48 4.12
C THR A 172 3.85 -14.07 4.36
N GLN A 173 4.45 -14.62 3.31
CA GLN A 173 5.84 -15.05 3.30
C GLN A 173 6.68 -14.10 2.45
N ILE A 174 7.77 -13.61 3.03
CA ILE A 174 8.81 -12.81 2.37
C ILE A 174 9.86 -13.78 1.83
N ILE A 175 10.27 -13.58 0.59
CA ILE A 175 11.24 -14.42 -0.09
C ILE A 175 12.32 -13.53 -0.70
N ARG A 176 13.58 -13.88 -0.46
CA ARG A 176 14.74 -13.32 -1.15
C ARG A 176 15.47 -14.43 -1.89
N HIS A 177 15.67 -14.24 -3.19
CA HIS A 177 16.48 -15.17 -3.95
C HIS A 177 17.97 -14.85 -3.72
N GLU A 178 18.76 -15.88 -3.44
CA GLU A 178 20.19 -15.74 -3.11
C GLU A 178 21.11 -15.78 -4.36
N GLY A 179 20.57 -16.01 -5.56
CA GLY A 179 21.33 -16.08 -6.82
C GLY A 179 20.90 -15.08 -7.91
N ASN A 180 21.50 -15.19 -9.10
CA ASN A 180 21.14 -14.36 -10.26
C ASN A 180 19.79 -14.81 -10.87
N LEU A 181 18.77 -13.96 -10.73
CA LEU A 181 17.40 -14.20 -11.18
C LEU A 181 17.22 -14.19 -12.71
N GLU A 182 18.19 -13.72 -13.49
CA GLU A 182 18.12 -13.74 -14.96
C GLU A 182 18.05 -15.17 -15.51
N LYS A 183 18.61 -16.15 -14.79
CA LYS A 183 18.61 -17.56 -15.17
C LYS A 183 17.29 -18.29 -14.88
N LEU A 184 16.38 -17.70 -14.10
CA LEU A 184 15.18 -18.40 -13.66
C LEU A 184 14.03 -18.39 -14.68
N GLY A 185 14.22 -17.79 -15.87
CA GLY A 185 13.21 -17.78 -16.94
C GLY A 185 11.87 -17.16 -16.52
N LEU A 186 11.85 -16.53 -15.36
CA LEU A 186 10.69 -15.85 -14.83
C LEU A 186 10.50 -14.59 -15.68
N ASN A 187 9.57 -14.66 -16.62
CA ASN A 187 9.00 -13.50 -17.32
C ASN A 187 8.25 -12.53 -16.38
N TYR A 188 8.53 -12.57 -15.08
CA TYR A 188 8.28 -11.46 -14.19
C TYR A 188 9.29 -10.37 -14.58
N ARG A 189 8.92 -9.51 -15.55
CA ARG A 189 9.55 -8.21 -15.73
C ARG A 189 9.30 -7.40 -14.47
N VAL A 190 10.11 -7.65 -13.46
CA VAL A 190 10.21 -6.82 -12.29
C VAL A 190 10.93 -5.56 -12.77
N TYR A 191 10.17 -4.53 -13.14
CA TYR A 191 10.72 -3.23 -13.52
C TYR A 191 11.29 -2.58 -12.27
N PHE A 192 12.59 -2.76 -12.08
CA PHE A 192 13.37 -1.89 -11.22
C PHE A 192 14.42 -1.21 -12.06
N GLY A 193 14.84 -0.02 -11.62
CA GLY A 193 15.89 0.75 -12.26
C GLY A 193 17.14 -0.10 -12.55
N LYS A 194 18.01 0.44 -13.40
CA LYS A 194 19.16 -0.22 -14.05
C LYS A 194 20.22 -0.86 -13.13
N GLU A 195 19.97 -1.03 -11.83
CA GLU A 195 20.90 -1.63 -10.88
C GLU A 195 20.39 -2.99 -10.36
N GLU A 196 21.24 -4.02 -10.46
CA GLU A 196 21.06 -5.33 -9.85
C GLU A 196 21.11 -5.22 -8.30
N LYS A 197 20.00 -4.84 -7.67
CA LYS A 197 19.92 -4.78 -6.20
C LYS A 197 18.71 -5.57 -5.72
N ARG A 198 18.99 -6.76 -5.15
CA ARG A 198 18.14 -7.61 -4.28
C ARG A 198 16.67 -7.72 -4.71
N LYS A 199 16.27 -8.86 -5.30
CA LYS A 199 14.85 -9.07 -5.67
C LYS A 199 14.14 -9.88 -4.59
N TYR A 200 13.13 -9.26 -4.00
CA TYR A 200 12.22 -9.86 -3.04
C TYR A 200 10.93 -10.28 -3.73
N VAL A 201 10.26 -11.29 -3.16
CA VAL A 201 8.93 -11.75 -3.57
C VAL A 201 8.07 -11.93 -2.31
N TRP A 202 6.81 -11.49 -2.36
CA TRP A 202 5.82 -11.85 -1.35
C TRP A 202 4.93 -12.98 -1.86
N ILE A 203 4.81 -14.06 -1.08
CA ILE A 203 3.72 -15.02 -1.22
C ILE A 203 2.64 -14.59 -0.23
N HIS A 204 1.43 -14.34 -0.73
CA HIS A 204 0.35 -13.86 0.11
C HIS A 204 -0.15 -14.95 1.06
N THR A 205 -0.81 -14.52 2.13
CA THR A 205 -1.58 -15.38 3.03
C THR A 205 -2.46 -16.37 2.24
N PRO A 206 -2.46 -17.66 2.59
CA PRO A 206 -3.34 -18.65 1.97
C PRO A 206 -4.80 -18.24 2.06
N ALA A 207 -5.55 -18.36 0.96
CA ALA A 207 -6.96 -17.92 0.91
C ALA A 207 -7.85 -18.60 1.97
N LYS A 208 -7.54 -19.86 2.32
CA LYS A 208 -8.23 -20.60 3.40
C LYS A 208 -8.13 -19.94 4.79
N ASN A 209 -7.14 -19.06 5.01
CA ASN A 209 -6.97 -18.33 6.26
C ASN A 209 -7.72 -16.99 6.27
N ILE A 210 -8.24 -16.51 5.13
CA ILE A 210 -8.99 -15.24 5.07
C ILE A 210 -10.21 -15.26 5.99
N PRO A 211 -11.06 -16.32 6.03
CA PRO A 211 -12.22 -16.34 6.93
C PRO A 211 -11.88 -16.16 8.41
N ILE A 212 -10.83 -16.83 8.92
CA ILE A 212 -10.44 -16.72 10.33
C ILE A 212 -9.80 -15.35 10.63
N ILE A 213 -9.09 -14.75 9.66
CA ILE A 213 -8.59 -13.37 9.80
C ILE A 213 -9.76 -12.38 9.84
N PHE A 214 -10.77 -12.55 8.98
CA PHE A 214 -11.95 -11.68 8.97
C PHE A 214 -12.76 -11.80 10.26
N TYR A 215 -12.82 -13.00 10.85
CA TYR A 215 -13.36 -13.17 12.19
C TYR A 215 -12.59 -12.36 13.26
N GLU A 216 -11.25 -12.36 13.20
CA GLU A 216 -10.43 -11.55 14.11
C GLU A 216 -10.61 -10.04 13.88
N ILE A 217 -10.68 -9.61 12.61
CA ILE A 217 -10.97 -8.22 12.25
C ILE A 217 -12.33 -7.79 12.80
N GLU A 218 -13.36 -8.63 12.66
CA GLU A 218 -14.71 -8.35 13.17
C GLU A 218 -14.72 -8.16 14.70
N LYS A 219 -13.95 -8.95 15.45
CA LYS A 219 -13.78 -8.77 16.90
C LYS A 219 -13.18 -7.40 17.23
N ILE A 220 -12.11 -7.01 16.53
CA ILE A 220 -11.45 -5.72 16.73
C ILE A 220 -12.39 -4.57 16.34
N TYR A 221 -13.10 -4.71 15.21
CA TYR A 221 -14.04 -3.72 14.71
C TYR A 221 -15.22 -3.52 15.68
N LYS A 222 -15.79 -4.59 16.25
CA LYS A 222 -16.82 -4.48 17.30
C LYS A 222 -16.34 -3.72 18.53
N LYS A 223 -15.09 -3.92 18.94
CA LYS A 223 -14.47 -3.13 20.01
C LYS A 223 -14.31 -1.67 19.59
N TYR A 224 -13.90 -1.41 18.35
CA TYR A 224 -13.77 -0.07 17.81
C TYR A 224 -15.08 0.74 17.84
N LEU A 225 -16.23 0.11 17.56
CA LEU A 225 -17.51 0.81 17.55
C LEU A 225 -17.82 1.50 18.88
N SER A 226 -17.43 0.91 20.02
CA SER A 226 -17.65 1.46 21.36
C SER A 226 -16.51 2.33 21.90
N GLN A 227 -15.43 2.52 21.14
CA GLN A 227 -14.28 3.33 21.58
C GLN A 227 -14.47 4.81 21.29
N GLU A 228 -14.22 5.64 22.29
CA GLU A 228 -14.18 7.11 22.14
C GLU A 228 -12.77 7.68 22.36
N ASP A 229 -11.92 6.97 23.11
CA ASP A 229 -10.54 7.37 23.31
C ASP A 229 -9.74 7.29 22.00
N LEU A 230 -9.08 8.39 21.64
CA LEU A 230 -8.30 8.52 20.41
C LEU A 230 -7.23 7.42 20.29
N GLN A 231 -6.53 7.11 21.38
CA GLN A 231 -5.45 6.12 21.33
C GLN A 231 -6.01 4.72 21.09
N ALA A 232 -7.13 4.39 21.74
CA ALA A 232 -7.85 3.14 21.55
C ALA A 232 -8.42 3.00 20.12
N VAL A 233 -9.00 4.07 19.57
CA VAL A 233 -9.48 4.14 18.17
C VAL A 233 -8.33 3.88 17.20
N MET A 234 -7.22 4.61 17.35
CA MET A 234 -6.04 4.45 16.49
C MET A 234 -5.45 3.05 16.55
N ASP A 235 -5.34 2.44 17.74
CA ASP A 235 -4.87 1.06 17.90
C ASP A 235 -5.78 0.06 17.19
N SER A 236 -7.11 0.19 17.36
CA SER A 236 -8.06 -0.70 16.67
C SER A 236 -7.98 -0.57 15.15
N VAL A 237 -7.96 0.66 14.62
CA VAL A 237 -7.83 0.89 13.17
C VAL A 237 -6.52 0.33 12.63
N ALA A 238 -5.42 0.52 13.37
CA ALA A 238 -4.12 -0.03 12.98
C ALA A 238 -4.15 -1.55 12.90
N ARG A 239 -4.77 -2.22 13.89
CA ARG A 239 -4.88 -3.68 13.93
C ARG A 239 -5.77 -4.22 12.83
N VAL A 240 -6.90 -3.55 12.56
CA VAL A 240 -7.78 -3.86 11.41
C VAL A 240 -6.99 -3.75 10.11
N HIS A 241 -6.28 -2.65 9.89
CA HIS A 241 -5.52 -2.41 8.67
C HIS A 241 -4.39 -3.43 8.50
N TRP A 242 -3.65 -3.76 9.56
CA TRP A 242 -2.59 -4.76 9.53
C TRP A 242 -3.15 -6.14 9.13
N TRP A 243 -4.19 -6.62 9.82
CA TRP A 243 -4.81 -7.91 9.50
C TRP A 243 -5.38 -7.94 8.08
N PHE A 244 -6.00 -6.85 7.63
CA PHE A 244 -6.54 -6.73 6.28
C PHE A 244 -5.44 -6.78 5.21
N CYS A 245 -4.35 -6.05 5.39
CA CYS A 245 -3.20 -6.07 4.50
C CYS A 245 -2.56 -7.46 4.46
N GLN A 246 -2.35 -8.08 5.62
CA GLN A 246 -1.82 -9.44 5.70
C GLN A 246 -2.73 -10.45 5.00
N ALA A 247 -4.05 -10.36 5.19
CA ALA A 247 -5.00 -11.23 4.48
C ALA A 247 -4.90 -11.09 2.96
N THR A 248 -4.68 -9.85 2.47
CA THR A 248 -4.74 -9.49 1.05
C THR A 248 -5.98 -10.13 0.40
N PRO A 249 -7.21 -9.76 0.80
CA PRO A 249 -8.39 -10.59 0.54
C PRO A 249 -8.86 -10.60 -0.91
N CYS A 250 -8.40 -9.67 -1.75
CA CYS A 250 -8.80 -9.59 -3.15
C CYS A 250 -7.66 -9.98 -4.07
N PHE A 251 -7.99 -10.50 -5.26
CA PHE A 251 -7.00 -10.78 -6.30
C PHE A 251 -6.24 -9.51 -6.73
N ARG A 252 -6.94 -8.38 -6.80
CA ARG A 252 -6.34 -7.06 -7.00
C ARG A 252 -7.09 -6.00 -6.21
N GLY A 253 -6.34 -5.00 -5.74
CA GLY A 253 -6.89 -3.80 -5.13
C GLY A 253 -6.95 -3.80 -3.60
N SER A 254 -6.48 -4.84 -2.91
CA SER A 254 -6.51 -4.89 -1.43
C SER A 254 -5.80 -3.71 -0.77
N ALA A 255 -4.68 -3.20 -1.29
CA ALA A 255 -4.03 -2.02 -0.74
C ALA A 255 -4.95 -0.79 -0.73
N ALA A 256 -5.63 -0.52 -1.86
CA ALA A 256 -6.59 0.58 -1.96
C ALA A 256 -7.79 0.39 -1.01
N LEU A 257 -8.29 -0.84 -0.89
CA LEU A 257 -9.39 -1.15 0.02
C LEU A 257 -8.98 -0.93 1.48
N GLY A 258 -7.78 -1.38 1.88
CA GLY A 258 -7.26 -1.21 3.23
C GLY A 258 -7.15 0.26 3.62
N GLU A 259 -6.62 1.09 2.72
CA GLU A 259 -6.55 2.54 2.93
C GLU A 259 -7.94 3.17 3.08
N VAL A 260 -8.87 2.86 2.17
CA VAL A 260 -10.23 3.43 2.20
C VAL A 260 -11.00 3.02 3.46
N LEU A 261 -10.93 1.75 3.85
CA LEU A 261 -11.53 1.24 5.07
C LEU A 261 -10.93 1.93 6.30
N ALA A 262 -9.59 2.05 6.37
CA ALA A 262 -8.92 2.71 7.48
C ALA A 262 -9.31 4.19 7.61
N ILE A 263 -9.36 4.93 6.49
CA ILE A 263 -9.77 6.34 6.49
C ILE A 263 -11.25 6.47 6.90
N ALA A 264 -12.13 5.60 6.41
CA ALA A 264 -13.55 5.62 6.77
C ALA A 264 -13.75 5.38 8.28
N LEU A 265 -13.00 4.45 8.88
CA LEU A 265 -13.01 4.23 10.33
C LEU A 265 -12.52 5.48 11.08
N LEU A 266 -11.39 6.07 10.68
CA LEU A 266 -10.89 7.28 11.36
C LEU A 266 -11.88 8.45 11.27
N LYS A 267 -12.44 8.69 10.08
CA LYS A 267 -13.43 9.77 9.88
C LYS A 267 -14.75 9.51 10.61
N ALA A 268 -15.18 8.26 10.75
CA ALA A 268 -16.36 7.91 11.55
C ALA A 268 -16.19 8.23 13.04
N LYS A 269 -14.97 8.43 13.53
CA LYS A 269 -14.63 8.92 14.87
C LYS A 269 -14.16 10.37 14.89
N ASN A 270 -14.57 11.16 13.88
CA ASN A 270 -14.25 12.59 13.75
C ASN A 270 -12.74 12.90 13.65
N LEU A 271 -11.94 11.93 13.19
CA LEU A 271 -10.51 12.12 12.94
C LEU A 271 -10.28 12.37 11.45
N ASP A 272 -10.09 13.64 11.09
CA ASP A 272 -9.71 13.99 9.72
C ASP A 272 -8.20 13.89 9.54
N CYS A 273 -7.79 12.94 8.70
CA CYS A 273 -6.39 12.65 8.43
C CYS A 273 -6.17 12.24 6.98
N GLY A 274 -4.99 12.53 6.46
CA GLY A 274 -4.49 12.05 5.18
C GLY A 274 -3.27 11.16 5.39
N VAL A 275 -3.09 10.15 4.54
CA VAL A 275 -1.84 9.38 4.51
C VAL A 275 -0.72 10.31 4.05
N LYS A 276 0.41 10.31 4.77
CA LYS A 276 1.59 11.10 4.39
C LYS A 276 2.07 10.74 2.99
N PRO A 277 2.54 11.71 2.20
CA PRO A 277 3.17 11.41 0.92
C PRO A 277 4.28 10.38 1.10
N ARG A 278 4.39 9.44 0.14
CA ARG A 278 5.43 8.39 0.09
C ARG A 278 5.29 7.27 1.11
N VAL A 279 4.28 7.30 1.98
CA VAL A 279 4.00 6.18 2.89
C VAL A 279 3.09 5.17 2.21
N LEU A 280 3.61 3.96 2.01
CA LEU A 280 2.84 2.80 1.54
C LEU A 280 2.48 1.90 2.73
N ILE A 281 1.35 2.18 3.35
CA ILE A 281 0.94 1.53 4.62
C ILE A 281 0.76 0.02 4.43
N ASP A 282 0.26 -0.41 3.28
CA ASP A 282 0.14 -1.82 2.93
C ASP A 282 1.50 -2.53 2.93
N LEU A 283 2.53 -1.91 2.35
CA LEU A 283 3.88 -2.47 2.38
C LEU A 283 4.49 -2.42 3.78
N GLN A 284 4.21 -1.37 4.56
CA GLN A 284 4.64 -1.28 5.95
C GLN A 284 4.03 -2.40 6.81
N ALA A 285 2.76 -2.75 6.57
CA ALA A 285 2.06 -3.86 7.22
C ALA A 285 2.62 -5.21 6.77
N LEU A 286 2.79 -5.43 5.47
CA LEU A 286 3.32 -6.68 4.89
C LEU A 286 4.78 -6.94 5.29
N ALA A 287 5.56 -5.91 5.61
CA ALA A 287 6.93 -6.02 6.08
C ALA A 287 7.06 -6.08 7.61
N GLU A 288 5.99 -5.84 8.38
CA GLU A 288 6.00 -5.89 9.85
C GLU A 288 5.43 -7.20 10.36
N GLU A 289 6.27 -8.00 11.02
CA GLU A 289 5.86 -9.28 11.62
C GLU A 289 4.97 -9.12 12.85
N LYS A 290 5.16 -8.02 13.60
CA LYS A 290 4.53 -7.79 14.90
C LYS A 290 3.47 -6.72 14.79
N ILE A 291 2.21 -7.12 14.95
CA ILE A 291 1.06 -6.21 14.91
C ILE A 291 1.18 -5.08 15.95
N GLU A 292 1.77 -5.33 17.13
CA GLU A 292 2.00 -4.33 18.18
C GLU A 292 2.93 -3.21 17.70
N LYS A 293 3.99 -3.57 16.97
CA LYS A 293 4.95 -2.61 16.43
C LYS A 293 4.33 -1.82 15.28
N PHE A 294 3.52 -2.46 14.44
CA PHE A 294 2.75 -1.75 13.43
C PHE A 294 1.77 -0.75 14.06
N ALA A 295 1.00 -1.18 15.07
CA ALA A 295 0.02 -0.35 15.77
C ALA A 295 0.65 0.85 16.46
N THR A 296 1.79 0.65 17.13
CA THR A 296 2.56 1.73 17.79
C THR A 296 2.99 2.80 16.78
N ASN A 297 3.46 2.39 15.61
CA ASN A 297 3.95 3.30 14.57
C ASN A 297 2.83 3.90 13.70
N TYR A 298 1.60 3.38 13.79
CA TYR A 298 0.54 3.65 12.84
C TYR A 298 0.18 5.12 12.72
N LYS A 299 0.11 5.84 13.85
CA LYS A 299 -0.14 7.29 13.87
C LYS A 299 0.88 8.07 13.05
N SER A 300 2.13 7.60 12.96
CA SER A 300 3.19 8.28 12.22
C SER A 300 2.96 8.28 10.70
N PHE A 301 2.08 7.41 10.18
CA PHE A 301 1.77 7.31 8.75
C PHE A 301 0.80 8.40 8.25
N TYR A 302 0.18 9.15 9.17
CA TYR A 302 -0.85 10.11 8.86
C TYR A 302 -0.41 11.55 9.17
N GLU A 303 -0.90 12.48 8.37
CA GLU A 303 -1.02 13.90 8.72
C GLU A 303 -2.42 14.13 9.29
N ILE A 304 -2.50 14.65 10.50
CA ILE A 304 -3.76 14.94 11.19
C ILE A 304 -4.08 16.41 10.96
N TYR A 305 -5.20 16.71 10.31
CA TYR A 305 -5.52 18.08 9.89
C TYR A 305 -6.29 18.86 10.95
N SER A 306 -7.10 18.21 11.78
CA SER A 306 -7.63 18.65 13.08
C SER A 306 -8.61 17.59 13.63
N PRO A 307 -8.89 17.55 14.94
CA PRO A 307 -10.14 16.97 15.42
C PRO A 307 -11.30 17.83 14.89
N LEU A 308 -12.29 17.20 14.23
CA LEU A 308 -13.54 17.86 13.85
C LEU A 308 -14.42 18.14 15.07
#